data_AF-A0A1H9QW46-F1
#
_entry.id   AF-A0A1H9QW46-F1
#
_cell.length_a   1.000
_cell.length_b   1.000
_cell.length_c   1.000
_cell.angle_alpha   90.00
_cell.angle_beta   90.00
_cell.angle_gamma   90.00
#
_symmetry.space_group_name_H-M   'P 1'
#
loop_
_entity.id
_entity.type
_entity.pdbx_description
1 polymer ?
#
loop_
_entity_poly.entity_id
_entity_poly.type
_entity_poly.pdbx_seq_one_letter_code
_entity_poly.pdbx_strand_id
1 'polypeptide(L)'
;MSSAVSTRTPTDVLELAVEQALASVRPAALGDPVAGARRAEEALRDALRDAGPAEDNTALQHALACAEAACEHLKYCEIQEARTLLMAARGQLVLAHEGV
;
A
#
# COMPACT_ATOMS: atom_id res chain seq x y z
N MET A 1 5.58 -24.05 -25.58
CA MET A 1 6.23 -23.21 -24.55
C MET A 1 5.24 -22.12 -24.17
N SER A 2 4.38 -22.38 -23.18
CA SER A 2 3.40 -21.38 -22.72
C SER A 2 4.08 -20.48 -21.71
N SER A 3 4.27 -19.21 -22.09
CA SER A 3 4.70 -18.16 -21.19
C SER A 3 3.54 -17.86 -20.25
N ALA A 4 3.63 -18.28 -18.99
CA ALA A 4 2.69 -17.85 -17.96
C ALA A 4 2.90 -16.35 -17.75
N VAL A 5 2.07 -15.53 -18.40
CA VAL A 5 1.88 -14.15 -17.99
C VAL A 5 1.23 -14.24 -16.61
N SER A 6 2.05 -14.10 -15.56
CA SER A 6 1.57 -13.96 -14.19
C SER A 6 0.80 -12.65 -14.13
N THR A 7 -0.49 -12.69 -14.38
CA THR A 7 -1.38 -11.55 -14.19
C THR A 7 -1.38 -11.24 -12.71
N ARG A 8 -0.63 -10.20 -12.31
CA ARG A 8 -0.67 -9.70 -10.92
C ARG A 8 -2.11 -9.42 -10.56
N THR A 9 -2.54 -9.97 -9.42
CA THR A 9 -3.85 -9.66 -8.87
C THR A 9 -3.84 -8.21 -8.35
N PRO A 10 -5.01 -7.55 -8.24
CA PRO A 10 -5.08 -6.22 -7.64
C PRO A 10 -4.49 -6.19 -6.21
N THR A 11 -4.59 -7.29 -5.46
CA THR A 11 -3.97 -7.47 -4.15
C THR A 11 -2.44 -7.43 -4.22
N ASP A 12 -1.82 -8.11 -5.19
CA ASP A 12 -0.36 -8.07 -5.40
C ASP A 12 0.12 -6.65 -5.76
N VAL A 13 -0.67 -5.91 -6.53
CA VAL A 13 -0.37 -4.52 -6.91
C VAL A 13 -0.42 -3.62 -5.68
N LEU A 14 -1.44 -3.78 -4.84
CA LEU A 14 -1.57 -3.03 -3.59
C LEU A 14 -0.44 -3.35 -2.60
N GLU A 15 -0.06 -4.63 -2.47
CA GLU A 15 1.06 -5.03 -1.62
C GLU A 15 2.37 -4.37 -2.07
N LEU A 16 2.68 -4.45 -3.36
CA LEU A 16 3.86 -3.79 -3.91
C LEU A 16 3.86 -2.28 -3.66
N ALA A 17 2.71 -1.61 -3.82
CA ALA A 17 2.58 -0.18 -3.57
C ALA A 17 2.81 0.16 -2.09
N VAL A 18 2.27 -0.63 -1.16
CA VAL A 18 2.49 -0.47 0.29
C VAL A 18 3.97 -0.63 0.64
N GLU A 19 4.66 -1.61 0.05
CA GLU A 19 6.10 -1.80 0.27
C GLU A 19 6.94 -0.64 -0.25
N GLN A 20 6.63 -0.14 -1.45
CA GLN A 20 7.29 1.03 -2.03
C GLN A 20 7.05 2.29 -1.22
N ALA A 21 5.83 2.48 -0.73
CA ALA A 21 5.48 3.58 0.17
C ALA A 21 6.30 3.51 1.47
N LEU A 22 6.35 2.34 2.12
CA LEU A 22 7.16 2.11 3.33
C LEU A 22 8.65 2.40 3.11
N ALA A 23 9.18 2.06 1.94
CA ALA A 23 10.56 2.38 1.58
C ALA A 23 10.77 3.90 1.41
N SER A 24 9.82 4.57 0.77
CA SER A 24 9.87 6.01 0.47
C SER A 24 9.77 6.91 1.71
N VAL A 25 9.12 6.42 2.77
CA VAL A 25 8.92 7.16 4.03
C VAL A 25 9.79 6.67 5.18
N ARG A 26 10.83 5.88 4.90
CA ARG A 26 11.73 5.36 5.92
C ARG A 26 12.47 6.53 6.63
N PRO A 27 12.56 6.54 7.97
CA PRO A 27 13.25 7.61 8.71
C PRO A 27 14.72 7.85 8.32
N ALA A 28 15.40 6.82 7.80
CA ALA A 28 16.79 6.88 7.35
C ALA A 28 16.94 7.09 5.83
N ALA A 29 15.87 7.43 5.12
CA ALA A 29 15.95 7.76 3.71
C ALA A 29 16.80 9.05 3.54
N LEU A 30 17.83 9.00 2.71
CA LEU A 30 18.76 10.11 2.47
C LEU A 30 18.15 11.25 1.63
N GLY A 31 16.84 11.20 1.34
CA GLY A 31 16.15 12.15 0.46
C GLY A 31 15.25 13.12 1.22
N ASP A 32 14.70 14.08 0.49
CA ASP A 32 13.69 15.01 1.00
C ASP A 32 12.42 14.25 1.48
N PRO A 33 12.04 14.36 2.76
CA PRO A 33 10.85 13.71 3.32
C PRO A 33 9.55 14.09 2.59
N VAL A 34 9.44 15.33 2.10
CA VAL A 34 8.24 15.79 1.38
C VAL A 34 8.14 15.09 0.01
N ALA A 35 9.26 15.04 -0.72
CA ALA A 35 9.32 14.29 -1.97
C ALA A 35 9.09 12.78 -1.76
N GLY A 36 9.58 12.23 -0.64
CA GLY A 36 9.30 10.85 -0.22
C GLY A 36 7.81 10.60 0.02
N ALA A 37 7.15 11.47 0.78
CA ALA A 37 5.72 11.40 1.06
C ALA A 37 4.88 11.48 -0.21
N ARG A 38 5.19 12.45 -1.09
CA ARG A 38 4.50 12.63 -2.37
C ARG A 38 4.60 11.38 -3.26
N ARG A 39 5.79 10.78 -3.38
CA ARG A 39 5.96 9.53 -4.16
C ARG A 39 5.20 8.36 -3.56
N ALA A 40 5.21 8.22 -2.24
CA ALA A 40 4.44 7.19 -1.55
C ALA A 40 2.93 7.36 -1.79
N GLU A 41 2.43 8.60 -1.71
CA GLU A 41 1.04 8.96 -1.93
C GLU A 41 0.60 8.65 -3.37
N GLU A 42 1.40 9.03 -4.37
CA GLU A 42 1.12 8.74 -5.78
C GLU A 42 1.02 7.23 -6.04
N ALA A 43 2.01 6.47 -5.57
CA ALA A 43 2.03 5.01 -5.76
C ALA A 43 0.83 4.31 -5.10
N LEU A 44 0.46 4.73 -3.88
CA LEU A 44 -0.68 4.15 -3.18
C LEU A 44 -2.01 4.51 -3.85
N ARG A 45 -2.20 5.76 -4.28
CA ARG A 45 -3.44 6.19 -4.95
C ARG A 45 -3.69 5.41 -6.23
N ASP A 46 -2.67 5.15 -7.02
CA ASP A 46 -2.81 4.40 -8.25
C ASP A 46 -3.21 2.95 -7.96
N ALA A 47 -2.55 2.31 -6.99
CA ALA A 47 -2.92 0.95 -6.58
C ALA A 47 -4.33 0.85 -5.96
N LEU A 48 -4.73 1.82 -5.15
CA LEU A 48 -6.07 1.89 -4.55
C LEU A 48 -7.17 2.03 -5.61
N ARG A 49 -6.91 2.80 -6.69
CA ARG A 49 -7.84 2.93 -7.81
C ARG A 49 -8.05 1.61 -8.54
N ASP A 50 -7.00 0.80 -8.62
CA ASP A 50 -7.01 -0.48 -9.35
C ASP A 50 -7.50 -1.65 -8.49
N ALA A 51 -7.50 -1.52 -7.16
CA ALA A 51 -7.82 -2.61 -6.24
C ALA A 51 -9.28 -3.10 -6.31
N GLY A 52 -10.21 -2.27 -6.79
CA GLY A 52 -11.63 -2.61 -6.89
C GLY A 52 -12.30 -2.92 -5.53
N PRO A 53 -13.59 -3.28 -5.53
CA PRO A 53 -14.30 -3.63 -4.30
C PRO A 53 -13.84 -5.00 -3.77
N ALA A 54 -13.59 -5.09 -2.47
CA ALA A 54 -13.14 -6.30 -1.78
C ALA A 54 -14.26 -6.92 -0.92
N GLU A 55 -15.44 -7.17 -1.50
CA GLU A 55 -16.66 -7.50 -0.72
C GLU A 55 -16.53 -8.76 0.15
N ASP A 56 -15.79 -9.77 -0.31
CA ASP A 56 -15.72 -11.08 0.36
C ASP A 56 -14.44 -11.33 1.18
N ASN A 57 -13.50 -10.37 1.21
CA ASN A 57 -12.22 -10.51 1.92
C ASN A 57 -12.02 -9.39 2.95
N THR A 58 -12.40 -9.66 4.20
CA THR A 58 -12.30 -8.69 5.32
C THR A 58 -10.88 -8.21 5.56
N ALA A 59 -9.86 -9.07 5.38
CA ALA A 59 -8.48 -8.67 5.53
C ALA A 59 -8.09 -7.66 4.42
N LEU A 60 -8.50 -7.92 3.18
CA LEU A 60 -8.30 -6.97 2.08
C LEU A 60 -9.05 -5.65 2.31
N GLN A 61 -10.27 -5.67 2.84
CA GLN A 61 -10.99 -4.45 3.22
C GLN A 61 -10.23 -3.62 4.25
N HIS A 62 -9.70 -4.26 5.29
CA HIS A 62 -8.89 -3.57 6.29
C HIS A 62 -7.58 -3.04 5.69
N ALA A 63 -6.93 -3.78 4.79
CA ALA A 63 -5.74 -3.31 4.09
C ALA A 63 -6.02 -2.04 3.26
N LEU A 64 -7.12 -2.04 2.51
CA LEU A 64 -7.58 -0.89 1.73
C LEU A 64 -7.84 0.33 2.62
N ALA A 65 -8.63 0.16 3.68
CA ALA A 65 -8.93 1.25 4.61
C ALA A 65 -7.66 1.83 5.26
N CYS A 66 -6.69 0.97 5.64
CA CYS A 66 -5.41 1.44 6.17
C CYS A 66 -4.59 2.20 5.12
N ALA A 67 -4.54 1.72 3.88
CA ALA A 67 -3.81 2.36 2.79
C ALA A 67 -4.44 3.70 2.36
N GLU A 68 -5.77 3.80 2.37
CA GLU A 68 -6.50 5.06 2.16
C GLU A 68 -6.22 6.08 3.26
N ALA A 69 -6.27 5.65 4.53
CA ALA A 69 -5.93 6.51 5.66
C ALA A 69 -4.46 6.96 5.59
N ALA A 70 -3.54 6.05 5.23
CA ALA A 70 -2.14 6.40 5.03
C ALA A 70 -1.97 7.46 3.93
N CYS A 71 -2.71 7.35 2.81
CA CYS A 71 -2.72 8.39 1.77
C CYS A 71 -3.09 9.76 2.31
N GLU A 72 -4.05 9.85 3.23
CA GLU A 72 -4.43 11.15 3.83
C GLU A 72 -3.28 11.73 4.67
N HIS A 73 -2.66 10.93 5.53
CA HIS A 73 -1.51 11.38 6.33
C HIS A 73 -0.30 11.78 5.48
N LEU A 74 -0.06 11.10 4.35
CA LEU A 74 1.03 11.45 3.43
C LEU A 74 0.84 12.85 2.81
N LYS A 75 -0.41 13.25 2.50
CA LYS A 75 -0.72 14.61 1.97
C LYS A 75 -0.24 15.72 2.91
N TYR A 76 -0.32 15.48 4.21
CA TYR A 76 0.06 16.45 5.25
C TYR A 76 1.47 16.19 5.81
N CYS A 77 2.25 15.30 5.19
CA CYS A 77 3.58 14.92 5.65
C CYS A 77 3.60 14.37 7.09
N GLU A 78 2.51 13.74 7.53
CA GLU A 78 2.40 13.06 8.83
C GLU A 78 3.04 11.66 8.71
N ILE A 79 4.38 11.66 8.56
CA ILE A 79 5.16 10.49 8.15
C ILE A 79 5.02 9.30 9.10
N GLN A 80 4.95 9.58 10.40
CA GLN A 80 4.93 8.53 11.42
C GLN A 80 3.56 7.82 11.46
N GLU A 81 2.49 8.59 11.34
CA GLU A 81 1.11 8.14 11.26
C GLU A 81 0.90 7.32 9.98
N ALA A 82 1.30 7.88 8.82
CA ALA A 82 1.26 7.18 7.54
C ALA A 82 2.00 5.85 7.60
N ARG A 83 3.21 5.82 8.17
CA ARG A 83 4.00 4.59 8.31
C ARG A 83 3.31 3.55 9.20
N THR A 84 2.66 3.99 10.28
CA THR A 84 1.93 3.09 11.17
C THR A 84 0.80 2.38 10.43
N LEU A 85 0.03 3.14 9.66
CA LEU A 85 -1.07 2.61 8.84
C LEU A 85 -0.56 1.72 7.71
N LEU A 86 0.55 2.06 7.05
CA LEU A 86 1.15 1.21 6.02
C LEU A 86 1.65 -0.13 6.57
N MET A 87 2.21 -0.15 7.79
CA MET A 87 2.57 -1.40 8.44
C MET A 87 1.34 -2.25 8.77
N ALA A 88 0.24 -1.63 9.21
CA ALA A 88 -1.03 -2.32 9.43
C ALA A 88 -1.60 -2.88 8.12
N ALA A 89 -1.62 -2.08 7.05
CA ALA A 89 -2.05 -2.50 5.71
C ALA A 89 -1.26 -3.72 5.23
N ARG A 90 0.07 -3.70 5.34
CA ARG A 90 0.92 -4.84 4.98
C ARG A 90 0.59 -6.09 5.78
N GLY A 91 0.36 -5.97 7.09
CA GLY A 91 -0.06 -7.11 7.91
C GLY A 91 -1.38 -7.72 7.45
N GLN A 92 -2.35 -6.88 7.09
CA GLN A 92 -3.64 -7.33 6.56
C GLN A 92 -3.52 -7.98 5.17
N LEU A 93 -2.63 -7.49 4.31
CA LEU A 93 -2.36 -8.09 2.99
C LEU A 93 -1.79 -9.50 3.09
N VAL A 94 -0.87 -9.74 4.04
CA VAL A 94 -0.36 -11.10 4.31
C VAL A 94 -1.51 -12.03 4.71
N LEU A 95 -2.40 -11.58 5.62
CA LEU A 95 -3.56 -12.36 6.03
C LEU A 95 -4.56 -12.58 4.87
N ALA A 96 -4.72 -11.60 3.98
CA ALA A 96 -5.58 -11.71 2.81
C ALA A 96 -5.10 -12.76 1.82
N HIS A 97 -3.79 -13.01 1.73
CA HIS A 97 -3.19 -14.09 0.93
C HIS A 97 -3.31 -15.46 1.59
N GLU A 98 -3.19 -15.54 2.92
CA GLU A 98 -3.30 -16.80 3.68
C GLU A 98 -4.75 -17.33 3.79
N GLY A 99 -5.75 -16.46 3.60
CA GLY A 99 -7.17 -16.79 3.68
C GLY A 99 -7.82 -17.30 2.38
N VAL A 100 -7.03 -17.59 1.34
CA VAL A 100 -7.50 -18.11 0.03
C VAL A 100 -7.35 -19.62 -0.05
#